data_AF-V8BRS0-F1
#
_entry.id   AF-V8BRS0-F1
#
_cell.length_a   1.000
_cell.length_b   1.000
_cell.length_c   1.000
_cell.angle_alpha   90.00
_cell.angle_beta   90.00
_cell.angle_gamma   90.00
#
_symmetry.space_group_name_H-M   'P 1'
#
loop_
_entity.id
_entity.type
_entity.pdbx_description
1 polymer ?
#
loop_
_entity_poly.entity_id
_entity_poly.type
_entity_poly.pdbx_seq_one_letter_code
_entity_poly.pdbx_strand_id
1 'polypeptide(L)'
;MKNNNIDNNWEILCKIHILTKHYTLLAEEYNISTRAFLQPMKEQKDAYEHIIRAYTRKCENRVLSDEDREYISKNIEKAIGHEYRAYFDTIDYLTICLRELIAKELSGVLYKELIQVCPEYDKYKKILLDIPEQIAMYREKKDIGSNEMLKFASEYGKVVDKLIKCYKYLCCDVIKKINDKE
;
A
#
# COMPACT_ATOMS: atom_id res chain seq x y z
N MET A 1 33.29 -3.11 -11.13
CA MET A 1 31.90 -3.54 -11.45
C MET A 1 31.00 -3.76 -10.21
N LYS A 2 31.35 -3.34 -8.98
CA LYS A 2 30.47 -3.47 -7.79
C LYS A 2 29.54 -2.27 -7.52
N ASN A 3 29.74 -1.10 -8.15
CA ASN A 3 28.93 0.11 -7.88
C ASN A 3 27.49 0.04 -8.42
N ASN A 4 27.20 -0.76 -9.46
CA ASN A 4 25.85 -0.82 -10.06
C ASN A 4 24.77 -1.40 -9.13
N ASN A 5 25.14 -2.14 -8.08
CA ASN A 5 24.16 -2.81 -7.22
C ASN A 5 23.56 -1.86 -6.16
N ILE A 6 24.37 -0.92 -5.65
CA ILE A 6 23.91 0.01 -4.60
C ILE A 6 22.98 1.07 -5.18
N ASP A 7 23.29 1.61 -6.36
CA ASP A 7 22.45 2.62 -7.01
C ASP A 7 21.08 2.04 -7.41
N ASN A 8 21.06 0.79 -7.90
CA ASN A 8 19.83 0.06 -8.18
C ASN A 8 18.99 -0.22 -6.92
N ASN A 9 19.64 -0.62 -5.82
CA ASN A 9 18.96 -0.82 -4.54
C ASN A 9 18.38 0.48 -3.98
N TRP A 10 19.09 1.59 -4.12
CA TRP A 10 18.59 2.90 -3.73
C TRP A 10 17.38 3.33 -4.56
N GLU A 11 17.43 3.11 -5.88
CA GLU A 11 16.30 3.37 -6.76
C GLU A 11 15.06 2.57 -6.35
N ILE A 12 15.22 1.28 -6.06
CA ILE A 12 14.13 0.42 -5.57
C ILE A 12 13.57 0.96 -4.25
N LEU A 13 14.43 1.28 -3.28
CA LEU A 13 14.03 1.84 -1.99
C LEU A 13 13.19 3.11 -2.18
N CYS A 14 13.67 4.06 -2.97
CA CYS A 14 12.97 5.31 -3.23
C CYS A 14 11.62 5.08 -3.91
N LYS A 15 11.55 4.18 -4.90
CA LYS A 15 10.30 3.87 -5.62
C LYS A 15 9.26 3.22 -4.72
N ILE A 16 9.66 2.26 -3.87
CA ILE A 16 8.76 1.67 -2.87
C ILE A 16 8.29 2.74 -1.90
N HIS A 17 9.20 3.57 -1.37
CA HIS A 17 8.84 4.63 -0.43
C HIS A 17 7.82 5.62 -1.02
N ILE A 18 7.98 6.03 -2.28
CA ILE A 18 7.02 6.92 -2.97
C ILE A 18 5.64 6.24 -3.05
N LEU A 19 5.58 4.95 -3.40
CA LEU A 19 4.34 4.19 -3.44
C LEU A 19 3.71 4.06 -2.04
N THR A 20 4.50 3.72 -1.02
CA THR A 20 4.05 3.65 0.38
C THR A 20 3.47 4.98 0.81
N LYS A 21 4.21 6.08 0.64
CA LYS A 21 3.76 7.43 0.98
C LYS A 21 2.45 7.79 0.31
N HIS A 22 2.29 7.48 -0.98
CA HIS A 22 1.05 7.78 -1.70
C HIS A 22 -0.16 7.14 -1.01
N TYR A 23 -0.10 5.83 -0.71
CA TYR A 23 -1.20 5.14 -0.04
C TYR A 23 -1.32 5.48 1.44
N THR A 24 -0.22 5.86 2.10
CA THR A 24 -0.25 6.33 3.49
C THR A 24 -1.09 7.60 3.61
N LEU A 25 -0.87 8.57 2.73
CA LEU A 25 -1.65 9.81 2.71
C LEU A 25 -3.13 9.53 2.44
N LEU A 26 -3.44 8.63 1.52
CA LEU A 26 -4.84 8.21 1.28
C LEU A 26 -5.44 7.53 2.52
N ALA A 27 -4.68 6.64 3.17
CA ALA A 27 -5.12 5.96 4.38
C ALA A 27 -5.41 6.92 5.52
N GLU A 28 -4.64 8.01 5.66
CA GLU A 28 -4.86 9.08 6.65
C GLU A 28 -6.19 9.83 6.39
N GLU A 29 -6.52 10.13 5.14
CA GLU A 29 -7.76 10.83 4.78
C GLU A 29 -9.01 9.94 4.90
N TYR A 30 -8.89 8.65 4.58
CA TYR A 30 -10.00 7.68 4.72
C TYR A 30 -10.12 7.08 6.12
N ASN A 31 -9.24 7.50 7.04
CA ASN A 31 -9.03 6.82 8.30
C ASN A 31 -10.26 6.87 9.23
N ILE A 32 -10.77 5.70 9.61
CA ILE A 32 -11.84 5.56 10.62
C ILE A 32 -11.26 5.44 12.05
N SER A 33 -9.99 5.00 12.20
CA SER A 33 -9.31 4.85 13.49
C SER A 33 -7.78 4.77 13.37
N THR A 34 -7.05 5.79 13.85
CA THR A 34 -5.58 5.87 13.78
C THR A 34 -4.83 4.79 14.55
N ARG A 35 -5.48 4.07 15.49
CA ARG A 35 -4.81 3.05 16.34
C ARG A 35 -4.24 1.87 15.57
N ALA A 36 -4.86 1.49 14.45
CA ALA A 36 -4.42 0.36 13.63
C ALA A 36 -3.32 0.75 12.61
N PHE A 37 -3.01 2.03 12.48
CA PHE A 37 -2.04 2.55 11.49
C PHE A 37 -0.59 2.63 12.01
N LEU A 38 -0.30 2.08 13.19
CA LEU A 38 1.03 2.14 13.80
C LEU A 38 2.07 1.27 13.09
N GLN A 39 1.64 0.13 12.53
CA GLN A 39 2.54 -0.87 11.96
C GLN A 39 3.28 -0.35 10.70
N PRO A 40 2.62 0.33 9.72
CA PRO A 40 3.32 1.00 8.63
C PRO A 40 4.41 1.98 9.08
N MET A 41 4.09 2.83 10.07
CA MET A 41 5.04 3.82 10.60
C MET A 41 6.25 3.16 11.27
N LYS A 42 6.02 2.06 12.00
CA LYS A 42 7.09 1.28 12.62
C LYS A 42 8.02 0.69 11.55
N GLU A 43 7.49 0.10 10.49
CA GLU A 43 8.31 -0.46 9.41
C GLU A 43 9.11 0.63 8.67
N GLN A 44 8.54 1.82 8.43
CA GLN A 44 9.29 2.95 7.87
C GLN A 44 10.42 3.43 8.80
N LYS A 45 10.18 3.46 10.11
CA LYS A 45 11.23 3.75 11.10
C LYS A 45 12.34 2.70 11.06
N ASP A 46 11.99 1.42 11.02
CA ASP A 46 12.97 0.32 10.95
C ASP A 46 13.78 0.40 9.64
N ALA A 47 13.16 0.80 8.52
CA ALA A 47 13.87 1.09 7.27
C ALA A 47 14.87 2.23 7.44
N TYR A 48 14.45 3.34 8.06
CA TYR A 48 15.31 4.48 8.34
C TYR A 48 16.52 4.11 9.22
N GLU A 49 16.31 3.31 10.27
CA GLU A 49 17.41 2.82 11.12
C GLU A 49 18.45 2.03 10.31
N HIS A 50 18.00 1.21 9.36
CA HIS A 50 18.91 0.49 8.46
C HIS A 50 19.67 1.41 7.50
N ILE A 51 19.01 2.45 6.97
CA ILE A 51 19.68 3.48 6.16
C ILE A 51 20.75 4.18 6.98
N ILE A 52 20.43 4.64 8.20
CA ILE A 52 21.39 5.30 9.08
C ILE A 52 22.58 4.39 9.38
N ARG A 53 22.37 3.11 9.70
CA ARG A 53 23.47 2.15 9.92
C ARG A 53 24.38 2.00 8.71
N ALA A 54 23.82 1.98 7.49
CA ALA A 54 24.61 1.92 6.27
C ALA A 54 25.47 3.19 6.09
N TYR A 55 24.90 4.37 6.34
CA TYR A 55 25.60 5.64 6.12
C TYR A 55 26.55 6.03 7.26
N THR A 56 26.31 5.60 8.51
CA THR A 56 27.26 5.82 9.62
C THR A 56 28.63 5.26 9.30
N ARG A 57 28.71 4.08 8.66
CA ARG A 57 29.99 3.52 8.19
C ARG A 57 30.69 4.40 7.17
N LYS A 58 29.94 5.09 6.30
CA LYS A 58 30.50 6.06 5.34
C LYS A 58 31.00 7.34 6.01
N CYS A 59 30.47 7.70 7.18
CA CYS A 59 30.88 8.87 7.94
C CYS A 59 32.12 8.63 8.81
N GLU A 60 32.53 7.38 9.01
CA GLU A 60 33.83 7.07 9.61
C GLU A 60 34.91 7.53 8.61
N ASN A 61 35.69 8.57 8.95
CA ASN A 61 36.74 9.17 8.10
C ASN A 61 37.90 8.19 7.77
N ARG A 62 37.59 7.05 7.16
CA ARG A 62 38.49 5.97 6.78
C ARG A 62 38.10 5.41 5.42
N VAL A 63 39.04 4.73 4.78
CA VAL A 63 38.75 4.00 3.54
C VAL A 63 37.88 2.79 3.87
N LEU A 64 36.76 2.65 3.16
CA LEU A 64 35.84 1.54 3.33
C LEU A 64 36.46 0.24 2.81
N SER A 65 36.51 -0.78 3.68
CA SER A 65 36.90 -2.15 3.33
C SER A 65 35.81 -2.83 2.49
N ASP A 66 36.11 -4.02 1.94
CA ASP A 66 35.08 -4.84 1.29
C ASP A 66 33.99 -5.28 2.27
N GLU A 67 34.34 -5.59 3.52
CA GLU A 67 33.38 -5.94 4.58
C GLU A 67 32.44 -4.77 4.88
N ASP A 68 32.94 -3.53 4.89
CA ASP A 68 32.10 -2.35 5.08
C ASP A 68 31.10 -2.20 3.92
N ARG A 69 31.54 -2.42 2.68
CA ARG A 69 30.67 -2.35 1.50
C ARG A 69 29.59 -3.42 1.53
N GLU A 70 29.93 -4.64 1.96
CA GLU A 70 28.96 -5.72 2.14
C GLU A 70 27.95 -5.40 3.25
N TYR A 71 28.42 -4.87 4.39
CA TYR A 71 27.57 -4.42 5.48
C TYR A 71 26.60 -3.32 5.03
N ILE A 72 27.09 -2.35 4.25
CA ILE A 72 26.26 -1.30 3.63
C ILE A 72 25.18 -1.92 2.74
N SER A 73 25.56 -2.81 1.80
CA SER A 73 24.60 -3.46 0.89
C SER A 73 23.50 -4.19 1.66
N LYS A 74 23.87 -5.02 2.64
CA LYS A 74 22.93 -5.78 3.47
C LYS A 74 21.96 -4.88 4.25
N ASN A 75 22.41 -3.73 4.72
CA ASN A 75 21.52 -2.79 5.40
C ASN A 75 20.55 -2.11 4.44
N ILE A 76 20.99 -1.73 3.24
CA ILE A 76 20.08 -1.19 2.22
C ILE A 76 19.04 -2.24 1.80
N GLU A 77 19.43 -3.49 1.59
CA GLU A 77 18.50 -4.60 1.29
C GLU A 77 17.47 -4.80 2.41
N LYS A 78 17.89 -4.70 3.68
CA LYS A 78 16.96 -4.74 4.82
C LYS A 78 16.01 -3.54 4.83
N ALA A 79 16.52 -2.34 4.54
CA ALA A 79 15.69 -1.13 4.46
C ALA A 79 14.62 -1.25 3.37
N ILE A 80 14.97 -1.77 2.19
CA ILE A 80 14.01 -2.10 1.12
C ILE A 80 12.93 -3.04 1.64
N GLY A 81 13.33 -4.11 2.35
CA GLY A 81 12.38 -5.07 2.89
C GLY A 81 11.41 -4.46 3.91
N HIS A 82 11.86 -3.52 4.73
CA HIS A 82 11.01 -2.78 5.66
C HIS A 82 10.07 -1.80 4.95
N GLU A 83 10.55 -1.03 3.97
CA GLU A 83 9.69 -0.18 3.14
C GLU A 83 8.62 -1.00 2.40
N TYR A 84 8.98 -2.18 1.91
CA TYR A 84 8.04 -3.07 1.25
C TYR A 84 7.00 -3.65 2.21
N ARG A 85 7.37 -3.96 3.47
CA ARG A 85 6.37 -4.33 4.50
C ARG A 85 5.46 -3.16 4.83
N ALA A 86 6.02 -1.96 4.99
CA ALA A 86 5.24 -0.74 5.23
C ALA A 86 4.21 -0.49 4.12
N TYR A 87 4.59 -0.71 2.86
CA TYR A 87 3.69 -0.64 1.70
C TYR A 87 2.48 -1.57 1.85
N PHE A 88 2.74 -2.86 2.12
CA PHE A 88 1.67 -3.86 2.26
C PHE A 88 0.77 -3.56 3.46
N ASP A 89 1.37 -3.23 4.61
CA ASP A 89 0.61 -2.90 5.82
C ASP A 89 -0.28 -1.66 5.59
N THR A 90 0.22 -0.66 4.84
CA THR A 90 -0.54 0.54 4.48
C THR A 90 -1.71 0.22 3.56
N ILE A 91 -1.48 -0.56 2.50
CA ILE A 91 -2.52 -0.93 1.57
C ILE A 91 -3.57 -1.80 2.23
N ASP A 92 -3.16 -2.82 2.99
CA ASP A 92 -4.08 -3.72 3.69
C ASP A 92 -4.98 -2.88 4.62
N TYR A 93 -4.40 -1.93 5.35
CA TYR A 93 -5.15 -1.00 6.19
C TYR A 93 -6.15 -0.15 5.39
N LEU A 94 -5.71 0.52 4.32
CA LEU A 94 -6.57 1.35 3.48
C LEU A 94 -7.75 0.54 2.89
N THR A 95 -7.51 -0.71 2.47
CA THR A 95 -8.59 -1.56 1.96
C THR A 95 -9.63 -1.91 3.01
N ILE A 96 -9.23 -2.07 4.27
CA ILE A 96 -10.15 -2.29 5.40
C ILE A 96 -11.02 -1.04 5.58
N CYS A 97 -10.41 0.15 5.69
CA CYS A 97 -11.15 1.40 5.86
C CYS A 97 -12.16 1.62 4.74
N LEU A 98 -11.76 1.46 3.47
CA LEU A 98 -12.64 1.64 2.33
C LEU A 98 -13.81 0.65 2.34
N ARG A 99 -13.57 -0.62 2.68
CA ARG A 99 -14.63 -1.64 2.72
C ARG A 99 -15.61 -1.39 3.86
N GLU A 100 -15.13 -0.94 5.01
CA GLU A 100 -15.98 -0.53 6.13
C GLU A 100 -16.84 0.68 5.78
N LEU A 101 -16.26 1.69 5.14
CA LEU A 101 -17.01 2.85 4.64
C LEU A 101 -18.08 2.44 3.63
N ILE A 102 -17.73 1.63 2.63
CA ILE A 102 -18.71 1.14 1.64
C ILE A 102 -19.83 0.35 2.33
N ALA A 103 -19.49 -0.58 3.23
CA ALA A 103 -20.48 -1.38 3.93
C ALA A 103 -21.42 -0.52 4.78
N LYS A 104 -20.90 0.51 5.44
CA LYS A 104 -21.68 1.47 6.22
C LYS A 104 -22.65 2.25 5.34
N GLU A 105 -22.19 2.81 4.22
CA GLU A 105 -23.01 3.64 3.32
C GLU A 105 -24.07 2.81 2.56
N LEU A 106 -23.77 1.54 2.24
CA LEU A 106 -24.75 0.63 1.64
C LEU A 106 -25.73 0.05 2.67
N SER A 107 -25.47 0.21 3.96
CA SER A 107 -26.30 -0.37 5.02
C SER A 107 -27.69 0.26 5.02
N GLY A 108 -28.73 -0.58 4.95
CA GLY A 108 -30.12 -0.14 4.91
C GLY A 108 -30.66 0.23 3.52
N VAL A 109 -29.80 0.32 2.50
CA VAL A 109 -30.21 0.62 1.13
C VAL A 109 -30.69 -0.67 0.45
N LEU A 110 -31.91 -0.65 -0.10
CA LEU A 110 -32.48 -1.83 -0.75
C LEU A 110 -31.87 -2.01 -2.14
N TYR A 111 -31.65 -3.26 -2.53
CA TYR A 111 -31.14 -3.59 -3.86
C TYR A 111 -31.96 -2.98 -5.01
N LYS A 112 -33.29 -2.91 -4.84
CA LYS A 112 -34.19 -2.29 -5.83
C LYS A 112 -33.89 -0.80 -6.04
N GLU A 113 -33.51 -0.07 -4.99
CA GLU A 113 -33.19 1.36 -5.03
C GLU A 113 -31.85 1.59 -5.74
N LEU A 114 -30.88 0.72 -5.43
CA LEU A 114 -29.58 0.70 -6.09
C LEU A 114 -29.71 0.48 -7.59
N ILE A 115 -30.45 -0.54 -8.03
CA ILE A 115 -30.60 -0.84 -9.47
C ILE A 115 -31.40 0.25 -10.20
N GLN A 116 -32.34 0.90 -9.53
CA GLN A 116 -33.09 2.01 -10.12
C GLN A 116 -32.20 3.23 -10.42
N VAL A 117 -31.21 3.52 -9.57
CA VAL A 117 -30.29 4.67 -9.73
C VAL A 117 -29.01 4.28 -10.47
N CYS A 118 -28.57 3.04 -10.34
CA CYS A 118 -27.36 2.46 -10.91
C CYS A 118 -27.69 1.07 -11.50
N PRO A 119 -28.24 1.02 -12.73
CA PRO A 119 -28.61 -0.24 -13.38
C PRO A 119 -27.45 -1.25 -13.48
N GLU A 120 -26.22 -0.76 -13.55
CA GLU A 120 -25.00 -1.57 -13.60
C GLU A 120 -24.44 -1.97 -12.22
N TYR A 121 -25.19 -1.80 -11.12
CA TYR A 121 -24.71 -2.08 -9.76
C TYR A 121 -24.11 -3.48 -9.58
N ASP A 122 -24.64 -4.50 -10.26
CA ASP A 122 -24.11 -5.88 -10.18
C ASP A 122 -22.64 -5.99 -10.63
N LYS A 123 -22.19 -5.13 -11.56
CA LYS A 123 -20.77 -5.03 -11.94
C LYS A 123 -19.92 -4.62 -10.74
N TYR A 124 -20.38 -3.64 -9.97
CA TYR A 124 -19.67 -3.15 -8.79
C TYR A 124 -19.76 -4.14 -7.64
N LYS A 125 -20.92 -4.78 -7.43
CA LYS A 125 -21.08 -5.87 -6.47
C LYS A 125 -20.07 -6.99 -6.72
N LYS A 126 -19.89 -7.40 -7.97
CA LYS A 126 -18.86 -8.39 -8.34
C LYS A 126 -17.45 -7.91 -7.98
N ILE A 127 -17.10 -6.66 -8.31
CA ILE A 127 -15.79 -6.09 -7.94
C ILE A 127 -15.56 -6.14 -6.43
N LEU A 128 -16.56 -5.79 -5.62
CA LEU A 128 -16.46 -5.81 -4.17
C LEU A 128 -16.28 -7.23 -3.59
N LEU A 129 -16.84 -8.24 -4.26
CA LEU A 129 -16.68 -9.66 -3.91
C LEU A 129 -15.30 -10.20 -4.32
N ASP A 130 -14.78 -9.76 -5.47
CA ASP A 130 -13.50 -10.26 -6.01
C ASP A 130 -12.26 -9.63 -5.32
N ILE A 131 -12.38 -8.43 -4.74
CA ILE A 131 -11.26 -7.69 -4.14
C ILE A 131 -10.61 -8.42 -2.96
N PRO A 132 -11.36 -8.98 -1.98
CA PRO A 132 -10.78 -9.75 -0.87
C PRO A 132 -9.91 -10.93 -1.34
N GLU A 133 -10.33 -11.64 -2.38
CA GLU A 133 -9.57 -12.76 -2.96
C GLU A 133 -8.29 -12.27 -3.65
N GLN A 134 -8.36 -11.16 -4.39
CA GLN A 134 -7.19 -10.54 -4.99
C GLN A 134 -6.18 -10.10 -3.91
N ILE A 135 -6.65 -9.45 -2.84
CA ILE A 135 -5.82 -9.06 -1.69
C ILE A 135 -5.13 -10.28 -1.08
N ALA A 136 -5.88 -11.35 -0.81
CA ALA A 136 -5.32 -12.59 -0.27
C ALA A 136 -4.22 -13.16 -1.18
N MET A 137 -4.44 -13.19 -2.50
CA MET A 137 -3.45 -13.62 -3.48
C MET A 137 -2.17 -12.77 -3.44
N TYR A 138 -2.28 -11.44 -3.36
CA TYR A 138 -1.10 -10.57 -3.28
C TYR A 138 -0.33 -10.76 -1.97
N ARG A 139 -1.03 -10.98 -0.86
CA ARG A 139 -0.41 -11.24 0.46
C ARG A 139 0.31 -12.58 0.50
N GLU A 140 -0.28 -13.63 -0.08
CA GLU A 140 0.31 -14.97 -0.16
C GLU A 140 1.58 -14.98 -1.02
N LYS A 141 1.56 -14.30 -2.17
CA LYS A 141 2.68 -14.25 -3.12
C LYS A 141 3.73 -13.19 -2.78
N LYS A 142 3.56 -12.44 -1.69
CA LYS A 142 4.50 -11.38 -1.27
C LYS A 142 5.88 -11.98 -1.00
N ASP A 143 6.84 -11.65 -1.85
CA ASP A 143 8.24 -12.02 -1.68
C ASP A 143 9.13 -10.77 -1.62
N ILE A 144 9.88 -10.64 -0.53
CA ILE A 144 10.76 -9.50 -0.22
C ILE A 144 12.11 -9.63 -0.97
N GLY A 145 12.46 -10.83 -1.44
CA GLY A 145 13.69 -11.08 -2.20
C GLY A 145 13.53 -11.00 -3.72
N SER A 146 12.30 -10.76 -4.21
CA SER A 146 12.00 -10.82 -5.64
C SER A 146 12.51 -9.61 -6.42
N ASN A 147 13.09 -9.84 -7.60
CA ASN A 147 13.45 -8.77 -8.53
C ASN A 147 12.22 -8.05 -9.13
N GLU A 148 11.01 -8.60 -8.96
CA GLU A 148 9.77 -8.02 -9.45
C GLU A 148 9.00 -7.22 -8.40
N MET A 149 9.57 -6.97 -7.21
CA MET A 149 8.92 -6.25 -6.09
C MET A 149 8.17 -4.98 -6.52
N LEU A 150 8.79 -4.13 -7.34
CA LEU A 150 8.17 -2.87 -7.77
C LEU A 150 6.95 -3.08 -8.66
N LYS A 151 7.04 -4.02 -9.60
CA LYS A 151 5.93 -4.38 -10.48
C LYS A 151 4.79 -4.97 -9.65
N PHE A 152 5.12 -5.89 -8.75
CA PHE A 152 4.16 -6.54 -7.88
C PHE A 152 3.46 -5.57 -6.93
N ALA A 153 4.21 -4.64 -6.32
CA ALA A 153 3.64 -3.55 -5.55
C ALA A 153 2.68 -2.72 -6.40
N SER A 154 3.11 -2.24 -7.57
CA SER A 154 2.28 -1.44 -8.47
C SER A 154 1.00 -2.15 -8.88
N GLU A 155 1.07 -3.45 -9.18
CA GLU A 155 -0.10 -4.27 -9.52
C GLU A 155 -1.06 -4.41 -8.34
N TYR A 156 -0.55 -4.59 -7.12
CA TYR A 156 -1.39 -4.60 -5.94
C TYR A 156 -2.08 -3.24 -5.71
N GLY A 157 -1.34 -2.14 -5.89
CA GLY A 157 -1.88 -0.78 -5.78
C GLY A 157 -3.07 -0.52 -6.71
N LYS A 158 -3.02 -1.05 -7.95
CA LYS A 158 -4.14 -0.95 -8.91
C LYS A 158 -5.43 -1.61 -8.41
N VAL A 159 -5.34 -2.66 -7.58
CA VAL A 159 -6.52 -3.28 -6.96
C VAL A 159 -7.17 -2.32 -5.97
N VAL A 160 -6.36 -1.63 -5.16
CA VAL A 160 -6.82 -0.62 -4.21
C VAL A 160 -7.40 0.59 -4.94
N ASP A 161 -6.76 1.06 -6.01
CA ASP A 161 -7.27 2.16 -6.83
C ASP A 161 -8.65 1.83 -7.41
N LYS A 162 -8.88 0.55 -7.78
CA LYS A 162 -10.18 0.07 -8.23
C LYS A 162 -11.21 0.13 -7.10
N LEU A 163 -10.82 -0.23 -5.87
CA LEU A 163 -11.68 -0.10 -4.69
C LEU A 163 -12.04 1.35 -4.37
N ILE A 164 -11.06 2.26 -4.43
CA ILE A 164 -11.27 3.71 -4.25
C ILE A 164 -12.27 4.24 -5.28
N LYS A 165 -12.13 3.84 -6.55
CA LYS A 165 -13.09 4.22 -7.61
C LYS A 165 -14.49 3.68 -7.32
N CYS A 166 -14.60 2.45 -6.83
CA CYS A 166 -15.88 1.87 -6.43
C CYS A 166 -16.51 2.64 -5.26
N TYR A 167 -15.72 2.97 -4.23
CA TYR A 167 -16.18 3.79 -3.10
C TYR A 167 -16.71 5.14 -3.58
N LYS A 168 -15.93 5.89 -4.38
CA LYS A 168 -16.33 7.21 -4.88
C LYS A 168 -17.64 7.14 -5.66
N TYR A 169 -17.75 6.19 -6.58
CA TYR A 169 -18.97 6.08 -7.39
C TYR A 169 -20.18 5.64 -6.57
N LEU A 170 -20.07 4.54 -5.81
CA LEU A 170 -21.20 4.01 -5.08
C LEU A 170 -21.63 4.94 -3.94
N CYS A 171 -20.70 5.37 -3.10
CA CYS A 171 -21.05 6.11 -1.88
C CYS A 171 -21.27 7.61 -2.17
N CYS A 172 -20.40 8.25 -2.95
CA CYS A 172 -20.49 9.70 -3.15
C CYS A 172 -21.49 10.08 -4.26
N ASP A 173 -21.71 9.22 -5.26
CA ASP A 173 -22.61 9.53 -6.38
C ASP A 173 -23.94 8.78 -6.31
N VAL A 174 -23.93 7.45 -6.13
CA VAL A 174 -25.15 6.63 -6.18
C VAL A 174 -25.97 6.75 -4.90
N ILE A 175 -25.38 6.47 -3.74
CA ILE A 175 -26.06 6.53 -2.44
C ILE A 175 -26.55 7.95 -2.15
N LYS A 176 -25.72 8.95 -2.43
CA LYS A 176 -26.14 10.36 -2.31
C LYS A 176 -27.42 10.66 -3.10
N LYS A 177 -27.54 10.18 -4.35
CA LYS A 177 -28.77 10.35 -5.16
C LYS A 177 -29.97 9.58 -4.64
N ILE A 178 -29.77 8.49 -3.90
CA ILE A 178 -30.85 7.75 -3.26
C ILE A 178 -31.36 8.57 -2.06
N ASN A 179 -30.44 9.06 -1.23
CA ASN A 179 -30.77 9.87 -0.06
C ASN A 179 -31.39 11.22 -0.42
N ASP A 180 -30.97 11.85 -1.52
CA ASP A 180 -31.53 13.13 -2.00
C ASP A 180 -32.96 13.00 -2.58
N LYS A 181 -33.48 11.77 -2.75
CA LYS A 181 -34.85 11.50 -3.22
C LYS A 181 -35.86 11.28 -2.09
N GLU A 182 -35.39 11.12 -0.86
CA GLU A 182 -36.21 11.05 0.37
C GLU A 182 -36.50 12.46 0.92
#